data_AF-A0AAN1VZT7-F1
#
_entry.id   AF-A0AAN1VZT7-F1
#
_cell.length_a   1.000
_cell.length_b   1.000
_cell.length_c   1.000
_cell.angle_alpha   90.00
_cell.angle_beta   90.00
_cell.angle_gamma   90.00
#
_symmetry.space_group_name_H-M   'P 1'
#
loop_
_entity.id
_entity.type
_entity.pdbx_description
1 polymer ?
#
loop_
_entity_poly.entity_id
_entity_poly.type
_entity_poly.pdbx_seq_one_letter_code
_entity_poly.pdbx_strand_id
1 'polypeptide(L)'
;MKKRKPLRIPVTRGLKDIYAMDMHLAYQAACLGQFNVMSFGRLAAALSVVRSALERNQTTNPDAVPTLDASIETLLEVRRRGDETDVWEITESERPSVLAGIDMAEECIGTLDVALLERTAATLLKQVSGE
;
A
#
# COMPACT_ATOMS: atom_id res chain seq x y z
N MET A 1 -21.40 5.59 -34.69
CA MET A 1 -20.60 5.86 -33.48
C MET A 1 -19.21 5.26 -33.65
N LYS A 2 -18.13 6.05 -33.67
CA LYS A 2 -16.75 5.52 -33.76
C LYS A 2 -16.42 4.79 -32.44
N LYS A 3 -16.24 3.47 -32.49
CA LYS A 3 -15.76 2.69 -31.33
C LYS A 3 -14.39 3.25 -30.92
N ARG A 4 -14.29 3.83 -29.72
CA ARG A 4 -13.02 4.32 -29.17
C ARG A 4 -12.06 3.14 -29.10
N LYS A 5 -10.89 3.26 -29.76
CA LYS A 5 -9.85 2.23 -29.68
C LYS A 5 -9.49 2.04 -28.20
N PRO A 6 -9.39 0.80 -27.70
CA PRO A 6 -8.95 0.55 -26.35
C PRO A 6 -7.55 1.16 -26.18
N LEU A 7 -7.40 2.00 -25.14
CA LEU A 7 -6.12 2.58 -24.79
C LEU A 7 -5.15 1.43 -24.50
N ARG A 8 -4.08 1.33 -25.30
CA ARG A 8 -2.96 0.44 -24.99
C ARG A 8 -2.12 1.10 -23.91
N ILE A 9 -2.62 1.02 -22.68
CA ILE A 9 -1.85 1.41 -21.50
C ILE A 9 -0.80 0.32 -21.30
N PRO A 10 0.51 0.63 -21.27
CA PRO A 10 1.52 -0.33 -20.88
C PRO A 10 1.12 -0.95 -19.54
N VAL A 11 1.13 -2.28 -19.44
CA VAL A 11 0.72 -3.04 -18.23
C VAL A 11 1.45 -2.53 -16.98
N THR A 12 2.67 -2.03 -17.16
CA THR A 12 3.52 -1.42 -16.15
C THR A 12 2.97 -0.12 -15.56
N ARG A 13 2.12 0.64 -16.26
CA ARG A 13 1.41 1.79 -15.67
C ARG A 13 0.19 1.35 -14.89
N GLY A 14 -0.55 0.36 -15.42
CA GLY A 14 -1.77 -0.14 -14.78
C GLY A 14 -1.54 -0.68 -13.37
N LEU A 15 -0.49 -1.48 -13.13
CA LEU A 15 -0.24 -2.01 -11.79
C LEU A 15 0.16 -0.89 -10.80
N LYS A 16 0.97 0.08 -11.25
CA LYS A 16 1.37 1.23 -10.40
C LYS A 16 0.15 2.07 -10.02
N ASP A 17 -0.71 2.35 -11.00
CA ASP A 17 -1.96 3.07 -10.79
C ASP A 17 -2.89 2.32 -9.83
N ILE A 18 -2.90 0.97 -9.83
CA ILE A 18 -3.68 0.15 -8.90
C ILE A 18 -3.16 0.30 -7.46
N TYR A 19 -1.85 0.19 -7.23
CA TYR A 19 -1.29 0.35 -5.88
C TYR A 19 -1.47 1.78 -5.36
N ALA A 20 -1.19 2.78 -6.18
CA ALA A 20 -1.44 4.19 -5.85
C ALA A 20 -2.92 4.42 -5.48
N MET A 21 -3.84 3.88 -6.29
CA MET A 21 -5.27 3.99 -6.05
C MET A 21 -5.69 3.26 -4.76
N ASP A 22 -5.21 2.04 -4.51
CA ASP A 22 -5.54 1.30 -3.28
C ASP A 22 -5.04 2.02 -2.02
N MET A 23 -3.89 2.68 -2.08
CA MET A 23 -3.35 3.47 -0.98
C MET A 23 -4.12 4.78 -0.75
N HIS A 24 -4.29 5.60 -1.80
CA HIS A 24 -4.93 6.91 -1.68
C HIS A 24 -6.44 6.82 -1.42
N LEU A 25 -7.16 5.87 -2.04
CA LEU A 25 -8.59 5.69 -1.76
C LEU A 25 -8.82 5.24 -0.32
N ALA A 26 -7.97 4.35 0.20
CA ALA A 26 -8.05 3.91 1.58
C ALA A 26 -7.74 5.06 2.55
N TYR A 27 -6.72 5.86 2.27
CA TYR A 27 -6.39 7.02 3.08
C TYR A 27 -7.50 8.09 3.04
N GLN A 28 -8.07 8.37 1.87
CA GLN A 28 -9.19 9.30 1.74
C GLN A 28 -10.42 8.81 2.50
N ALA A 29 -10.72 7.50 2.46
CA ALA A 29 -11.77 6.91 3.28
C ALA A 29 -11.48 7.13 4.78
N ALA A 30 -10.22 7.06 5.21
CA ALA A 30 -9.83 7.40 6.58
C ALA A 30 -10.10 8.85 6.94
N CYS A 31 -9.74 9.80 6.07
CA CYS A 31 -10.03 11.21 6.31
C CYS A 31 -11.53 11.53 6.36
N LEU A 32 -12.37 10.74 5.68
CA LEU A 32 -13.82 10.92 5.63
C LEU A 32 -14.57 10.15 6.73
N GLY A 33 -13.87 9.46 7.64
CA GLY A 33 -14.51 8.62 8.67
C GLY A 33 -15.19 7.38 8.10
N GLN A 34 -14.82 6.95 6.90
CA GLN A 34 -15.33 5.78 6.19
C GLN A 34 -14.31 4.64 6.16
N PHE A 35 -13.25 4.72 6.97
CA PHE A 35 -12.26 3.67 7.07
C PHE A 35 -12.88 2.42 7.68
N ASN A 36 -12.54 1.28 7.11
CA ASN A 36 -13.02 -0.02 7.56
C ASN A 36 -11.93 -1.06 7.34
N VAL A 37 -12.14 -2.26 7.88
CA VAL A 37 -11.20 -3.38 7.77
C VAL A 37 -10.75 -3.66 6.33
N MET A 38 -11.63 -3.47 5.34
CA MET A 38 -11.29 -3.69 3.92
C MET A 38 -10.34 -2.62 3.39
N SER A 39 -10.62 -1.35 3.69
CA SER A 39 -9.77 -0.22 3.29
C SER A 39 -8.43 -0.28 4.00
N PHE A 40 -8.44 -0.62 5.29
CA PHE A 40 -7.24 -0.91 6.06
C PHE A 40 -6.41 -2.03 5.41
N GLY A 41 -7.04 -3.18 5.13
CA GLY A 41 -6.36 -4.34 4.56
C GLY A 41 -5.69 -4.02 3.23
N ARG A 42 -6.34 -3.24 2.37
CA ARG A 42 -5.75 -2.78 1.09
C ARG A 42 -4.53 -1.90 1.30
N LEU A 43 -4.63 -0.89 2.17
CA LEU A 43 -3.51 0.01 2.46
C LEU A 43 -2.33 -0.73 3.08
N ALA A 44 -2.58 -1.53 4.11
CA ALA A 44 -1.55 -2.31 4.80
C ALA A 44 -0.87 -3.32 3.87
N ALA A 45 -1.65 -4.00 3.02
CA ALA A 45 -1.11 -4.93 2.03
C ALA A 45 -0.24 -4.20 0.99
N ALA A 46 -0.72 -3.07 0.46
CA ALA A 46 0.03 -2.29 -0.52
C ALA A 46 1.40 -1.85 0.01
N LEU A 47 1.45 -1.25 1.21
CA LEU A 47 2.70 -0.82 1.84
C LEU A 47 3.62 -2.02 2.13
N SER A 48 3.07 -3.13 2.63
CA SER A 48 3.84 -4.33 2.95
C SER A 48 4.47 -4.98 1.71
N VAL A 49 3.77 -4.98 0.57
CA VAL A 49 4.31 -5.48 -0.70
C VAL A 49 5.48 -4.61 -1.17
N VAL A 50 5.31 -3.29 -1.17
CA VAL A 50 6.36 -2.37 -1.62
C VAL A 50 7.59 -2.49 -0.73
N ARG A 51 7.40 -2.47 0.59
CA ARG A 51 8.47 -2.68 1.57
C ARG A 51 9.21 -3.99 1.34
N SER A 52 8.49 -5.09 1.17
CA SER A 52 9.07 -6.42 0.92
C SER A 52 9.78 -6.52 -0.44
N ALA A 53 9.30 -5.78 -1.44
CA ALA A 53 9.95 -5.71 -2.75
C ALA A 53 11.26 -4.91 -2.68
N LEU A 54 11.32 -3.85 -1.88
CA LEU A 54 12.53 -3.04 -1.67
C LEU A 54 13.61 -3.78 -0.88
N GLU A 55 13.26 -4.67 0.05
CA GLU A 55 14.27 -5.53 0.68
C GLU A 55 14.96 -6.46 -0.33
N ARG A 56 14.20 -6.93 -1.33
CA ARG A 56 14.71 -7.84 -2.36
C ARG A 56 15.46 -7.11 -3.48
N ASN A 57 15.20 -5.82 -3.64
CA ASN A 57 15.77 -5.00 -4.69
C ASN A 57 16.38 -3.74 -4.05
N GLN A 58 17.71 -3.69 -3.98
CA GLN A 58 18.45 -2.59 -3.34
C GLN A 58 17.89 -1.24 -3.79
N THR A 59 17.23 -0.55 -2.85
CA THR A 59 16.76 0.82 -3.05
C THR A 59 17.95 1.79 -3.05
N THR A 60 17.86 2.84 -3.86
CA THR A 60 18.82 3.95 -3.83
C THR A 60 18.48 4.99 -2.76
N ASN A 61 17.25 4.94 -2.22
CA ASN A 61 16.81 5.78 -1.13
C ASN A 61 16.99 5.05 0.21
N PRO A 62 17.94 5.47 1.08
CA PRO A 62 18.21 4.81 2.36
C PRO A 62 17.04 4.94 3.36
N ASP A 63 16.19 5.94 3.19
CA ASP A 63 15.07 6.22 4.10
C ASP A 63 13.80 5.46 3.70
N ALA A 64 13.79 4.77 2.55
CA ALA A 64 12.60 4.12 2.03
C ALA A 64 12.09 2.98 2.94
N VAL A 65 12.96 2.05 3.31
CA VAL A 65 12.58 0.94 4.19
C VAL A 65 12.20 1.45 5.60
N PRO A 66 13.00 2.32 6.26
CA PRO A 66 12.62 2.89 7.55
C PRO A 66 11.26 3.62 7.55
N THR A 67 10.98 4.40 6.51
CA THR A 67 9.72 5.15 6.40
C THR A 67 8.52 4.21 6.25
N LEU A 68 8.67 3.16 5.44
CA LEU A 68 7.63 2.15 5.25
C LEU A 68 7.42 1.32 6.52
N ASP A 69 8.50 0.98 7.25
CA ASP A 69 8.42 0.25 8.52
C ASP A 69 7.66 1.07 9.57
N ALA A 70 7.99 2.35 9.75
CA ALA A 70 7.27 3.24 10.67
C ALA A 70 5.77 3.37 10.34
N SER A 71 5.45 3.41 9.05
CA SER A 71 4.06 3.46 8.57
C SER A 71 3.32 2.16 8.85
N ILE A 72 3.97 1.01 8.63
CA ILE A 72 3.42 -0.31 8.94
C ILE A 72 3.21 -0.47 10.45
N GLU A 73 4.15 -0.03 11.29
CA GLU A 73 3.99 -0.02 12.75
C GLU A 73 2.78 0.81 13.18
N THR A 74 2.59 1.97 12.56
CA THR A 74 1.41 2.81 12.80
C THR A 74 0.11 2.08 12.43
N LEU A 75 0.10 1.38 11.29
CA LEU A 75 -1.04 0.58 10.86
C LEU A 75 -1.28 -0.64 11.76
N LEU A 76 -0.24 -1.22 12.36
CA LEU A 76 -0.40 -2.30 13.34
C LEU A 76 -1.10 -1.80 14.61
N GLU A 77 -0.82 -0.58 15.07
CA GLU A 77 -1.55 0.01 16.20
C GLU A 77 -3.01 0.31 15.84
N VAL A 78 -3.26 0.85 14.64
CA VAL A 78 -4.63 1.02 14.11
C VAL A 78 -5.37 -0.32 14.07
N ARG A 79 -4.71 -1.38 13.60
CA ARG A 79 -5.28 -2.74 13.61
C ARG A 79 -5.59 -3.22 15.01
N ARG A 80 -4.65 -3.08 15.95
CA ARG A 80 -4.86 -3.50 17.34
C ARG A 80 -6.10 -2.84 17.93
N ARG A 81 -6.24 -1.52 17.73
CA ARG A 81 -7.43 -0.76 18.13
C ARG A 81 -8.69 -1.24 17.41
N GLY A 82 -8.63 -1.46 16.09
CA GLY A 82 -9.74 -1.97 15.29
C GLY A 82 -10.19 -3.37 15.73
N ASP A 83 -9.27 -4.28 16.00
CA ASP A 83 -9.55 -5.65 16.45
C ASP A 83 -10.18 -5.66 17.86
N GLU A 84 -9.81 -4.72 18.73
CA GLU A 84 -10.35 -4.59 20.09
C GLU A 84 -11.71 -3.88 20.16
N THR A 85 -11.92 -2.87 19.32
CA THR A 85 -13.05 -1.92 19.46
C THR A 85 -14.03 -1.94 18.29
N ASP A 86 -13.70 -2.64 17.20
CA ASP A 86 -14.36 -2.58 15.89
C ASP A 86 -14.35 -1.18 15.25
N VAL A 87 -13.59 -0.24 15.83
CA VAL A 87 -13.41 1.12 15.30
C VAL A 87 -12.11 1.19 14.51
N TRP A 88 -12.26 1.22 13.19
CA TRP A 88 -11.17 1.39 12.25
C TRP A 88 -11.01 2.87 11.94
N GLU A 89 -10.02 3.53 12.54
CA GLU A 89 -9.77 4.96 12.32
C GLU A 89 -8.26 5.25 12.34
N ILE A 90 -7.83 6.15 11.45
CA ILE A 90 -6.50 6.78 11.50
C ILE A 90 -6.67 8.16 12.12
N THR A 91 -6.17 8.31 13.34
CA THR A 91 -6.23 9.57 14.10
C THR A 91 -5.36 10.64 13.45
N GLU A 92 -5.62 11.91 13.79
CA GLU A 92 -4.84 13.04 13.25
C GLU A 92 -3.34 12.93 13.56
N SER A 93 -2.96 12.38 14.71
CA SER A 93 -1.57 12.13 15.08
C SER A 93 -0.90 11.00 14.28
N GLU A 94 -1.68 10.04 13.78
CA GLU A 94 -1.17 8.90 13.00
C GLU A 94 -1.08 9.22 11.50
N ARG A 95 -1.88 10.18 11.01
CA ARG A 95 -1.94 10.59 9.60
C ARG A 95 -0.58 10.94 8.98
N PRO A 96 0.33 11.70 9.62
CA PRO A 96 1.61 12.05 9.03
C PRO A 96 2.48 10.82 8.72
N SER A 97 2.47 9.83 9.62
CA SER A 97 3.20 8.58 9.43
C SER A 97 2.64 7.81 8.23
N VAL A 98 1.32 7.61 8.19
CA VAL A 98 0.67 6.88 7.10
C VAL A 98 0.87 7.58 5.75
N LEU A 99 0.75 8.91 5.69
CA LEU A 99 1.00 9.67 4.46
C LEU A 99 2.44 9.53 3.99
N ALA A 100 3.41 9.65 4.88
CA ALA A 100 4.82 9.48 4.53
C ALA A 100 5.09 8.08 3.93
N GLY A 101 4.44 7.04 4.46
CA GLY A 101 4.49 5.70 3.89
C GLY A 101 3.90 5.60 2.50
N ILE A 102 2.74 6.23 2.27
CA ILE A 102 2.09 6.25 0.94
C ILE A 102 2.99 6.95 -0.07
N ASP A 103 3.45 8.16 0.25
CA ASP A 103 4.31 8.96 -0.64
C ASP A 103 5.60 8.21 -0.97
N MET A 104 6.24 7.61 0.04
CA MET A 104 7.45 6.80 -0.14
C MET A 104 7.18 5.55 -0.99
N ALA A 105 6.05 4.88 -0.77
CA ALA A 105 5.66 3.71 -1.54
C ALA A 105 5.45 4.07 -3.01
N GLU A 106 4.80 5.19 -3.31
CA GLU A 106 4.60 5.64 -4.69
C GLU A 106 5.91 5.97 -5.41
N GLU A 107 6.82 6.68 -4.73
CA GLU A 107 8.15 6.97 -5.26
C GLU A 107 8.91 5.67 -5.58
N CYS A 108 8.85 4.71 -4.66
CA CYS A 108 9.51 3.41 -4.80
C CYS A 108 8.86 2.52 -5.87
N ILE A 109 7.54 2.51 -6.00
CA ILE A 109 6.82 1.80 -7.07
C ILE A 109 7.30 2.29 -8.44
N GLY A 110 7.69 3.56 -8.56
CA GLY A 110 8.35 4.11 -9.73
C GLY A 110 9.58 3.32 -10.21
N THR A 111 10.35 2.76 -9.27
CA THR A 111 11.64 2.13 -9.51
C THR A 111 11.60 0.59 -9.50
N LEU A 112 10.52 0.00 -8.99
CA LEU A 112 10.36 -1.45 -8.90
C LEU A 112 9.82 -2.09 -10.20
N ASP A 113 10.28 -3.31 -10.49
CA ASP A 113 9.74 -4.15 -11.55
C ASP A 113 8.35 -4.68 -11.14
N VAL A 114 7.39 -4.57 -12.06
CA VAL A 114 6.03 -5.11 -11.91
C VAL A 114 6.04 -6.61 -11.62
N ALA A 115 6.92 -7.37 -12.28
CA ALA A 115 7.05 -8.81 -12.02
C ALA A 115 7.59 -9.10 -10.61
N LEU A 116 8.38 -8.18 -10.03
CA LEU A 116 8.81 -8.30 -8.64
C LEU A 116 7.65 -7.99 -7.68
N LEU A 117 6.86 -6.94 -7.93
CA LEU A 117 5.68 -6.60 -7.13
C LEU A 117 4.66 -7.75 -7.11
N GLU A 118 4.31 -8.31 -8.28
CA GLU A 118 3.38 -9.45 -8.37
C GLU A 118 3.87 -10.68 -7.62
N ARG A 119 5.15 -11.05 -7.79
CA ARG A 119 5.76 -12.19 -7.08
C ARG A 119 5.80 -11.96 -5.58
N THR A 120 6.09 -10.75 -5.14
CA THR A 120 6.12 -10.39 -3.72
C THR A 120 4.72 -10.45 -3.12
N ALA A 121 3.71 -9.88 -3.78
CA ALA A 121 2.32 -9.98 -3.35
C ALA A 121 1.84 -11.43 -3.25
N ALA A 122 2.12 -12.26 -4.25
CA ALA A 122 1.78 -13.68 -4.22
C ALA A 122 2.51 -14.43 -3.09
N THR A 123 3.76 -14.08 -2.79
CA THR A 123 4.52 -14.68 -1.69
C THR A 123 3.92 -14.31 -0.33
N LEU A 124 3.64 -13.03 -0.12
CA LEU A 124 3.04 -12.54 1.12
C LEU A 124 1.65 -13.14 1.34
N LEU A 125 0.84 -13.24 0.28
CA LEU A 125 -0.48 -13.87 0.37
C LEU A 125 -0.38 -15.32 0.86
N LYS A 126 0.54 -16.12 0.29
CA LYS A 126 0.76 -17.50 0.75
C LYS A 126 1.18 -17.57 2.22
N GLN A 127 2.10 -16.70 2.65
CA GLN A 127 2.57 -16.65 4.03
C GLN A 127 1.44 -16.31 5.03
N VAL A 128 0.50 -15.45 4.63
CA VAL A 128 -0.63 -15.05 5.47
C VAL A 128 -1.77 -16.08 5.42
N SER A 129 -1.99 -16.73 4.27
CA SER A 129 -3.06 -17.72 4.08
C SER A 129 -2.69 -19.13 4.59
N GLY A 130 -1.42 -19.40 4.90
CA GLY A 130 -0.97 -20.67 5.47
C GLY A 130 -0.94 -21.85 4.48
N GLU A 131 -0.92 -21.58 3.18
CA GLU A 131 -0.79 -22.57 2.09
C GLU A 131 0.66 -22.76 1.61
#